data_AF-A0A1X1ZCT7-F1
#
_entry.id   AF-A0A1X1ZCT7-F1
#
_cell.length_a   1.000
_cell.length_b   1.000
_cell.length_c   1.000
_cell.angle_alpha   90.00
_cell.angle_beta   90.00
_cell.angle_gamma   90.00
#
_symmetry.space_group_name_H-M   'P 1'
#
loop_
_entity.id
_entity.type
_entity.pdbx_description
1 polymer ?
#
loop_
_entity_poly.entity_id
_entity_poly.type
_entity_poly.pdbx_seq_one_letter_code
_entity_poly.pdbx_strand_id
1 'polypeptide(L)'
;MDRRRKPNPAERRRDLCDAAIRLLAADGAKGLSHLKVDREAAVPDGTTSFYFRTRSALLRAVAERLAELDLAALQSAADGSDGPGQRPSPSRLSQVVIQAGIEPQLSLTKARYELTMQASRDPALAAILQQATDAFTELHREILVQLMPHGAELDPAVVEDLSNVTLTFINGLLMRAAHGDRVVGSAEQLDGILSAIAAGILKSPKKGRLTDGGGTRRAGRRRAAASG
;
A
#
# COMPACT_ATOMS: atom_id res chain seq x y z
N MET A 1 -28.00 33.44 -9.04
CA MET A 1 -27.89 33.66 -7.58
C MET A 1 -26.99 32.58 -7.02
N ASP A 2 -25.77 32.92 -6.63
CA ASP A 2 -24.79 31.92 -6.21
C ASP A 2 -25.03 31.50 -4.76
N ARG A 3 -25.33 30.21 -4.55
CA ARG A 3 -25.59 29.64 -3.22
C ARG A 3 -24.23 29.43 -2.56
N ARG A 4 -23.76 30.46 -1.83
CA ARG A 4 -22.51 30.44 -1.05
C ARG A 4 -22.54 29.27 -0.03
N ARG A 5 -22.10 28.09 -0.48
CA ARG A 5 -22.10 26.82 0.25
C ARG A 5 -21.34 27.05 1.55
N LYS A 6 -21.96 26.76 2.70
CA LYS A 6 -21.28 26.88 4.01
C LYS A 6 -19.97 26.09 3.92
N PRO A 7 -18.81 26.67 4.29
CA PRO A 7 -17.56 25.94 4.26
C PRO A 7 -17.67 24.70 5.14
N ASN A 8 -17.57 23.51 4.53
CA ASN A 8 -17.56 22.25 5.25
C ASN A 8 -16.12 22.01 5.74
N PRO A 9 -15.86 22.03 7.06
CA PRO A 9 -14.49 21.93 7.57
C PRO A 9 -13.81 20.60 7.21
N ALA A 10 -14.58 19.51 7.09
CA ALA A 10 -14.07 18.20 6.69
C ALA A 10 -13.72 18.14 5.19
N GLU A 11 -14.53 18.79 4.35
CA GLU A 11 -14.25 18.95 2.92
C GLU A 11 -12.97 19.77 2.72
N ARG A 12 -12.86 20.93 3.40
CA ARG A 12 -11.65 21.76 3.37
C ARG A 12 -10.41 21.02 3.87
N ARG A 13 -10.51 20.22 4.95
CA ARG A 13 -9.40 19.40 5.44
C ARG A 13 -8.92 18.41 4.37
N ARG A 14 -9.82 17.78 3.61
CA ARG A 14 -9.45 16.91 2.49
C ARG A 14 -8.82 17.66 1.32
N ASP A 15 -9.37 18.82 0.92
CA ASP A 15 -8.79 19.63 -0.16
C ASP A 15 -7.31 19.97 0.09
N LEU A 16 -6.99 20.33 1.34
CA LEU A 16 -5.64 20.65 1.79
C LEU A 16 -4.73 19.41 1.79
N CYS A 17 -5.24 18.25 2.18
CA CYS A 17 -4.49 16.99 2.07
C CYS A 17 -4.27 16.59 0.61
N ASP A 18 -5.25 16.76 -0.28
CA ASP A 18 -5.14 16.44 -1.71
C ASP A 18 -4.13 17.37 -2.41
N ALA A 19 -4.07 18.65 -2.02
CA ALA A 19 -3.01 19.58 -2.40
C ALA A 19 -1.63 19.15 -1.89
N ALA A 20 -1.54 18.74 -0.62
CA ALA A 20 -0.30 18.24 -0.04
C ALA A 20 0.21 16.93 -0.70
N ILE A 21 -0.69 16.04 -1.13
CA ILE A 21 -0.35 14.84 -1.91
C ILE A 21 0.29 15.24 -3.25
N ARG A 22 -0.28 16.20 -3.98
CA ARG A 22 0.31 16.70 -5.24
C ARG A 22 1.70 17.31 -5.03
N LEU A 23 1.88 18.10 -3.97
CA LEU A 23 3.19 18.66 -3.61
C LEU A 23 4.21 17.58 -3.25
N LEU A 24 3.83 16.54 -2.51
CA LEU A 24 4.72 15.40 -2.21
C LEU A 24 5.09 14.63 -3.49
N ALA A 25 4.15 14.45 -4.42
CA ALA A 25 4.38 13.76 -5.68
C ALA A 25 5.30 14.53 -6.66
N ALA A 26 5.28 15.86 -6.62
CA ALA A 26 6.03 16.73 -7.52
C ALA A 26 7.39 17.20 -6.93
N ASP A 27 7.39 17.70 -5.69
CA ASP A 27 8.52 18.36 -5.03
C ASP A 27 9.18 17.50 -3.92
N GLY A 28 8.61 16.32 -3.62
CA GLY A 28 9.04 15.46 -2.51
C GLY A 28 8.77 16.05 -1.12
N ALA A 29 9.31 15.43 -0.06
CA ALA A 29 9.11 15.88 1.31
C ALA A 29 9.60 17.31 1.60
N LYS A 30 10.59 17.81 0.85
CA LYS A 30 11.08 19.21 0.91
C LYS A 30 10.08 20.19 0.28
N GLY A 31 9.23 19.71 -0.61
CA GLY A 31 8.09 20.43 -1.18
C GLY A 31 7.01 20.80 -0.17
N LEU A 32 6.88 20.05 0.93
CA LEU A 32 5.74 20.19 1.82
C LEU A 32 5.94 21.23 2.92
N SER A 33 5.30 22.39 2.76
CA SER A 33 5.08 23.41 3.81
C SER A 33 3.65 23.95 3.76
N HIS A 34 3.14 24.45 4.89
CA HIS A 34 1.79 25.01 5.00
C HIS A 34 1.49 26.08 3.94
N LEU A 35 2.42 27.03 3.75
CA LEU A 35 2.29 28.08 2.75
C LEU A 35 2.23 27.55 1.31
N LYS A 36 2.96 26.47 1.01
CA LYS A 36 2.87 25.82 -0.31
C LYS A 36 1.53 25.10 -0.48
N VAL A 37 1.03 24.43 0.56
CA VAL A 37 -0.29 23.78 0.54
C VAL A 37 -1.41 24.82 0.36
N ASP A 38 -1.34 25.96 1.05
CA ASP A 38 -2.31 27.05 0.90
C ASP A 38 -2.40 27.53 -0.56
N ARG A 39 -1.25 27.73 -1.19
CA ARG A 39 -1.14 28.16 -2.60
C ARG A 39 -1.60 27.10 -3.58
N GLU A 40 -1.21 25.84 -3.38
CA GLU A 40 -1.62 24.69 -4.20
C GLU A 40 -3.13 24.39 -4.08
N ALA A 41 -3.73 24.66 -2.92
CA ALA A 41 -5.18 24.55 -2.71
C ALA A 41 -5.95 25.83 -3.10
N ALA A 42 -5.27 26.89 -3.56
CA ALA A 42 -5.83 28.21 -3.87
C ALA A 42 -6.67 28.81 -2.72
N VAL A 43 -6.20 28.67 -1.48
CA VAL A 43 -6.80 29.23 -0.26
C VAL A 43 -5.93 30.34 0.35
N PRO A 44 -6.46 31.19 1.25
CA PRO A 44 -5.66 32.21 1.91
C PRO A 44 -4.48 31.64 2.71
N ASP A 45 -3.33 32.30 2.65
CA ASP A 45 -2.13 32.00 3.46
C ASP A 45 -2.50 31.85 4.95
N GLY A 46 -2.07 30.75 5.57
CA GLY A 46 -2.37 30.39 6.96
C GLY A 46 -3.54 29.42 7.14
N THR A 47 -4.31 29.12 6.09
CA THR A 47 -5.45 28.18 6.17
C THR A 47 -4.99 26.78 6.61
N THR A 48 -3.91 26.26 6.03
CA THR A 48 -3.35 24.95 6.36
C THR A 48 -2.86 24.93 7.81
N SER A 49 -2.28 26.03 8.30
CA SER A 49 -1.81 26.15 9.70
C SER A 49 -2.94 26.15 10.71
N PHE A 50 -4.12 26.66 10.33
CA PHE A 50 -5.34 26.59 11.14
C PHE A 50 -5.86 25.14 11.28
N TYR A 51 -5.83 24.33 10.21
CA TYR A 51 -6.26 22.92 10.26
C TYR A 51 -5.18 21.97 10.83
N PHE A 52 -3.89 22.29 10.64
CA PHE A 52 -2.77 21.42 10.95
C PHE A 52 -1.63 22.20 11.62
N ARG A 53 -1.70 22.41 12.93
CA ARG A 53 -0.76 23.28 13.68
C ARG A 53 0.74 22.94 13.53
N THR A 54 1.11 21.72 13.11
CA THR A 54 2.51 21.31 12.91
C THR A 54 2.69 20.53 11.60
N ARG A 55 3.93 20.45 11.08
CA ARG A 55 4.24 19.65 9.88
C ARG A 55 3.97 18.15 10.09
N SER A 56 4.19 17.62 11.30
CA SER A 56 3.84 16.23 11.64
C SER A 56 2.32 16.02 11.62
N ALA A 57 1.52 16.96 12.14
CA ALA A 57 0.06 16.88 12.06
C ALA A 57 -0.46 16.91 10.61
N LEU A 58 0.18 17.70 9.73
CA LEU A 58 -0.11 17.70 8.30
C LEU A 58 0.27 16.36 7.65
N LEU A 59 1.49 15.86 7.86
CA LEU A 59 1.94 14.56 7.29
C LEU A 59 1.03 13.39 7.67
N ARG A 60 0.59 13.32 8.94
CA ARG A 60 -0.32 12.27 9.43
C ARG A 60 -1.68 12.35 8.75
N ALA A 61 -2.25 13.55 8.63
CA ALA A 61 -3.52 13.76 7.93
C ALA A 61 -3.44 13.51 6.41
N VAL A 62 -2.27 13.72 5.82
CA VAL A 62 -1.99 13.37 4.42
C VAL A 62 -1.89 11.86 4.25
N ALA A 63 -1.30 11.13 5.21
CA ALA A 63 -1.29 9.66 5.22
C ALA A 63 -2.70 9.06 5.46
N GLU A 64 -3.50 9.64 6.36
CA GLU A 64 -4.93 9.31 6.54
C GLU A 64 -5.67 9.46 5.19
N ARG A 65 -5.52 10.61 4.53
CA ARG A 65 -6.16 10.89 3.25
C ARG A 65 -5.69 9.98 2.12
N LEU A 66 -4.40 9.66 2.09
CA LEU A 66 -3.84 8.74 1.10
C LEU A 66 -4.45 7.33 1.25
N ALA A 67 -4.56 6.84 2.48
CA ALA A 67 -5.21 5.56 2.79
C ALA A 67 -6.71 5.53 2.38
N GLU A 68 -7.45 6.62 2.56
CA GLU A 68 -8.84 6.75 2.05
C GLU A 68 -8.89 6.57 0.52
N LEU A 69 -7.95 7.19 -0.21
CA LEU A 69 -7.91 7.16 -1.68
C LEU A 69 -7.48 5.78 -2.20
N ASP A 70 -6.52 5.13 -1.54
CA ASP A 70 -6.11 3.76 -1.87
C ASP A 70 -7.27 2.77 -1.66
N LEU A 71 -7.97 2.87 -0.53
CA LEU A 71 -9.12 2.00 -0.24
C LEU A 71 -10.24 2.17 -1.28
N ALA A 72 -10.54 3.42 -1.67
CA ALA A 72 -11.51 3.70 -2.72
C ALA A 72 -11.07 3.14 -4.10
N ALA A 73 -9.77 3.17 -4.41
CA ALA A 73 -9.24 2.58 -5.64
C ALA A 73 -9.33 1.04 -5.63
N LEU A 74 -9.02 0.40 -4.49
CA LEU A 74 -9.16 -1.04 -4.29
C LEU A 74 -10.62 -1.50 -4.41
N GLN A 75 -11.55 -0.76 -3.81
CA GLN A 75 -13.00 -1.01 -3.92
C GLN A 75 -13.49 -0.86 -5.37
N SER A 76 -13.08 0.21 -6.06
CA SER A 76 -13.45 0.44 -7.47
C SER A 76 -12.97 -0.68 -8.40
N ALA A 77 -11.79 -1.26 -8.11
CA ALA A 77 -11.25 -2.42 -8.83
C ALA A 77 -11.95 -3.74 -8.46
N ALA A 78 -12.64 -3.83 -7.32
CA ALA A 78 -13.46 -4.96 -6.95
C ALA A 78 -14.80 -4.97 -7.69
N ASP A 79 -15.45 -3.81 -7.81
CA ASP A 79 -16.80 -3.67 -8.39
C ASP A 79 -16.86 -3.85 -9.92
N GLY A 80 -15.76 -3.63 -10.63
CA GLY A 80 -15.68 -3.68 -12.10
C GLY A 80 -15.67 -5.09 -12.73
N SER A 81 -16.41 -6.06 -12.20
CA SER A 81 -16.37 -7.45 -12.68
C SER A 81 -17.04 -7.66 -14.04
N ASP A 82 -16.26 -8.12 -15.03
CA ASP A 82 -16.78 -8.69 -16.27
C ASP A 82 -17.67 -9.91 -16.01
N GLY A 83 -18.73 -10.05 -16.80
CA GLY A 83 -19.64 -11.19 -16.74
C GLY A 83 -19.02 -12.52 -17.20
N PRO A 84 -19.62 -13.67 -16.85
CA PRO A 84 -19.08 -14.98 -17.18
C PRO A 84 -19.02 -15.21 -18.70
N GLY A 85 -17.82 -15.41 -19.25
CA GLY A 85 -17.63 -15.88 -20.63
C GLY A 85 -16.47 -15.28 -21.44
N GLN A 86 -15.73 -14.30 -20.93
CA GLN A 86 -14.53 -13.78 -21.61
C GLN A 86 -13.24 -14.48 -21.14
N ARG A 87 -12.14 -14.24 -21.87
CA ARG A 87 -10.79 -14.78 -21.60
C ARG A 87 -10.40 -14.55 -20.14
N PRO A 88 -9.49 -15.35 -19.54
CA PRO A 88 -8.99 -15.07 -18.19
C PRO A 88 -8.47 -13.63 -18.10
N SER A 89 -9.26 -12.78 -17.45
CA SER A 89 -8.94 -11.38 -17.18
C SER A 89 -7.81 -11.36 -16.14
N PRO A 90 -6.82 -10.46 -16.25
CA PRO A 90 -5.75 -10.40 -15.27
C PRO A 90 -6.31 -10.13 -13.87
N SER A 91 -5.65 -10.64 -12.83
CA SER A 91 -6.10 -10.51 -11.46
C SER A 91 -6.25 -9.05 -11.04
N ARG A 92 -7.26 -8.75 -10.21
CA ARG A 92 -7.51 -7.39 -9.71
C ARG A 92 -6.28 -6.78 -9.04
N LEU A 93 -5.49 -7.59 -8.33
CA LEU A 93 -4.21 -7.19 -7.75
C LEU A 93 -3.27 -6.66 -8.82
N SER A 94 -3.05 -7.43 -9.88
CA SER A 94 -2.15 -7.05 -10.97
C SER A 94 -2.66 -5.81 -11.72
N GLN A 95 -3.98 -5.68 -11.91
CA GLN A 95 -4.57 -4.47 -12.47
C GLN A 95 -4.26 -3.24 -11.59
N VAL A 96 -4.51 -3.31 -10.28
CA VAL A 96 -4.23 -2.22 -9.33
C VAL A 96 -2.75 -1.87 -9.29
N VAL A 97 -1.84 -2.85 -9.24
CA VAL A 97 -0.39 -2.62 -9.20
C VAL A 97 0.12 -1.94 -10.47
N ILE A 98 -0.41 -2.32 -11.65
CA ILE A 98 -0.05 -1.67 -12.92
C ILE A 98 -0.62 -0.24 -13.00
N GLN A 99 -1.87 -0.03 -12.59
CA GLN A 99 -2.47 1.31 -12.54
C GLN A 99 -1.74 2.23 -11.56
N ALA A 100 -1.25 1.72 -10.42
CA ALA A 100 -0.43 2.48 -9.47
C ALA A 100 0.89 3.02 -10.04
N GLY A 101 1.32 2.53 -11.22
CA GLY A 101 2.43 3.08 -11.99
C GLY A 101 2.05 4.17 -13.01
N ILE A 102 0.77 4.51 -13.17
CA ILE A 102 0.22 5.43 -14.18
C ILE A 102 -0.49 6.61 -13.48
N GLU A 103 -0.43 7.83 -14.04
CA GLU A 103 -1.15 8.98 -13.45
C GLU A 103 -2.68 8.83 -13.64
N PRO A 104 -3.52 9.19 -12.66
CA PRO A 104 -3.18 9.93 -11.43
C PRO A 104 -2.65 9.08 -10.25
N GLN A 105 -2.75 7.75 -10.29
CA GLN A 105 -2.36 6.89 -9.16
C GLN A 105 -0.86 6.91 -8.89
N LEU A 106 -0.02 7.12 -9.91
CA LEU A 106 1.42 7.30 -9.78
C LEU A 106 1.78 8.46 -8.83
N SER A 107 1.01 9.55 -8.82
CA SER A 107 1.18 10.63 -7.84
C SER A 107 0.91 10.16 -6.40
N LEU A 108 -0.08 9.29 -6.18
CA LEU A 108 -0.33 8.67 -4.87
C LEU A 108 0.85 7.76 -4.48
N THR A 109 1.35 6.94 -5.40
CA THR A 109 2.51 6.06 -5.20
C THR A 109 3.75 6.86 -4.80
N LYS A 110 4.07 7.94 -5.50
CA LYS A 110 5.18 8.85 -5.17
C LYS A 110 5.02 9.45 -3.77
N ALA A 111 3.84 10.01 -3.47
CA ALA A 111 3.56 10.60 -2.16
C ALA A 111 3.66 9.57 -1.02
N ARG A 112 3.21 8.32 -1.24
CA ARG A 112 3.37 7.20 -0.28
C ARG A 112 4.84 6.98 0.08
N TYR A 113 5.74 6.89 -0.90
CA TYR A 113 7.17 6.65 -0.61
C TYR A 113 7.84 7.80 0.14
N GLU A 114 7.50 9.05 -0.20
CA GLU A 114 7.95 10.22 0.56
C GLU A 114 7.50 10.16 2.04
N LEU A 115 6.23 9.81 2.29
CA LEU A 115 5.71 9.61 3.65
C LEU A 115 6.41 8.46 4.39
N THR A 116 6.64 7.32 3.72
CA THR A 116 7.37 6.17 4.29
C THR A 116 8.78 6.55 4.75
N MET A 117 9.49 7.41 4.00
CA MET A 117 10.80 7.92 4.42
C MET A 117 10.71 8.83 5.66
N GLN A 118 9.64 9.60 5.82
CA GLN A 118 9.39 10.41 7.03
C GLN A 118 9.01 9.53 8.25
N ALA A 119 8.25 8.45 8.04
CA ALA A 119 7.68 7.59 9.08
C ALA A 119 8.73 6.98 10.03
N SER A 120 9.95 6.75 9.53
CA SER A 120 11.13 6.35 10.33
C SER A 120 11.42 7.25 11.56
N ARG A 121 10.88 8.48 11.59
CA ARG A 121 11.08 9.48 12.66
C ARG A 121 9.78 9.89 13.36
N ASP A 122 8.64 9.33 12.96
CA ASP A 122 7.32 9.63 13.53
C ASP A 122 6.50 8.33 13.67
N PRO A 123 6.53 7.67 14.85
CA PRO A 123 5.85 6.39 15.07
C PRO A 123 4.34 6.41 14.82
N ALA A 124 3.68 7.57 14.98
CA ALA A 124 2.25 7.69 14.69
C ALA A 124 1.99 7.76 13.18
N LEU A 125 2.87 8.38 12.40
CA LEU A 125 2.83 8.30 10.94
C LEU A 125 3.10 6.87 10.45
N ALA A 126 4.05 6.17 11.07
CA ALA A 126 4.32 4.76 10.76
C ALA A 126 3.10 3.87 11.02
N ALA A 127 2.40 4.08 12.14
CA ALA A 127 1.17 3.33 12.45
C ALA A 127 0.06 3.54 11.42
N ILE A 128 -0.15 4.78 10.94
CA ILE A 128 -1.15 5.09 9.91
C ILE A 128 -0.81 4.39 8.58
N LEU A 129 0.46 4.44 8.15
CA LEU A 129 0.91 3.78 6.92
C LEU A 129 0.85 2.25 7.03
N GLN A 130 1.09 1.67 8.22
CA GLN A 130 0.95 0.24 8.46
C GLN A 130 -0.52 -0.18 8.31
N GLN A 131 -1.44 0.50 8.99
CA GLN A 131 -2.89 0.21 8.90
C GLN A 131 -3.41 0.28 7.45
N ALA A 132 -2.90 1.24 6.66
CA ALA A 132 -3.21 1.34 5.22
C ALA A 132 -2.64 0.16 4.39
N THR A 133 -1.50 -0.40 4.81
CA THR A 133 -0.83 -1.53 4.15
C THR A 133 -1.50 -2.87 4.50
N ASP A 134 -2.06 -2.99 5.70
CA ASP A 134 -2.75 -4.20 6.16
C ASP A 134 -3.95 -4.52 5.23
N ALA A 135 -4.76 -3.52 4.86
CA ALA A 135 -5.89 -3.70 3.94
C ALA A 135 -5.47 -4.18 2.53
N PHE A 136 -4.34 -3.70 2.00
CA PHE A 136 -3.77 -4.19 0.74
C PHE A 136 -3.26 -5.63 0.86
N THR A 137 -2.68 -5.97 2.03
CA THR A 137 -2.13 -7.30 2.32
C THR A 137 -3.24 -8.36 2.38
N GLU A 138 -4.41 -8.03 2.91
CA GLU A 138 -5.57 -8.94 2.91
C GLU A 138 -6.05 -9.27 1.48
N LEU A 139 -6.30 -8.24 0.65
CA LEU A 139 -6.71 -8.43 -0.75
C LEU A 139 -5.65 -9.23 -1.55
N HIS A 140 -4.37 -8.93 -1.32
CA HIS A 140 -3.26 -9.65 -1.93
C HIS A 140 -3.29 -11.15 -1.57
N ARG A 141 -3.53 -11.49 -0.29
CA ARG A 141 -3.60 -12.88 0.18
C ARG A 141 -4.79 -13.62 -0.42
N GLU A 142 -5.96 -13.00 -0.48
CA GLU A 142 -7.17 -13.58 -1.10
C GLU A 142 -6.92 -13.96 -2.57
N ILE A 143 -6.35 -13.04 -3.35
CA ILE A 143 -6.07 -13.24 -4.77
C ILE A 143 -4.96 -14.27 -4.97
N LEU A 144 -3.92 -14.25 -4.14
CA LEU A 144 -2.83 -15.23 -4.19
C LEU A 144 -3.33 -16.66 -3.97
N VAL A 145 -4.28 -16.87 -3.05
CA VAL A 145 -4.92 -18.18 -2.85
C VAL A 145 -5.73 -18.62 -4.09
N GLN A 146 -6.46 -17.70 -4.73
CA GLN A 146 -7.24 -17.97 -5.94
C GLN A 146 -6.36 -18.32 -7.16
N LEU A 147 -5.17 -17.74 -7.26
CA LEU A 147 -4.20 -18.01 -8.35
C LEU A 147 -3.44 -19.35 -8.18
N MET A 148 -3.57 -20.03 -7.04
CA MET A 148 -2.85 -21.29 -6.78
C MET A 148 -3.61 -22.50 -7.37
N PRO A 149 -2.95 -23.40 -8.13
CA PRO A 149 -3.60 -24.45 -8.94
C PRO A 149 -4.30 -25.56 -8.14
N HIS A 150 -4.34 -25.46 -6.82
CA HIS A 150 -5.03 -26.42 -5.95
C HIS A 150 -6.14 -25.81 -5.08
N GLY A 151 -6.21 -24.49 -4.89
CA GLY A 151 -7.28 -23.79 -4.16
C GLY A 151 -7.59 -24.22 -2.72
N ALA A 152 -6.92 -25.25 -2.21
CA ALA A 152 -7.27 -25.99 -1.00
C ALA A 152 -6.01 -26.42 -0.24
N GLU A 153 -6.04 -26.19 1.07
CA GLU A 153 -5.14 -26.79 2.07
C GLU A 153 -3.62 -26.59 1.84
N LEU A 154 -3.21 -25.38 1.48
CA LEU A 154 -1.85 -24.93 1.84
C LEU A 154 -1.78 -24.64 3.35
N ASP A 155 -0.67 -25.01 3.98
CA ASP A 155 -0.38 -24.66 5.37
C ASP A 155 -0.35 -23.12 5.53
N PRO A 156 -0.98 -22.55 6.58
CA PRO A 156 -0.98 -21.11 6.81
C PRO A 156 0.42 -20.46 6.75
N ALA A 157 1.46 -21.13 7.24
CA ALA A 157 2.84 -20.63 7.17
C ALA A 157 3.37 -20.54 5.73
N VAL A 158 2.94 -21.44 4.84
CA VAL A 158 3.28 -21.39 3.40
C VAL A 158 2.52 -20.26 2.70
N VAL A 159 1.26 -20.01 3.07
CA VAL A 159 0.49 -18.87 2.54
C VAL A 159 1.09 -17.54 3.01
N GLU A 160 1.52 -17.46 4.27
CA GLU A 160 2.24 -16.30 4.82
C GLU A 160 3.56 -16.04 4.09
N ASP A 161 4.40 -17.08 3.88
CA ASP A 161 5.66 -16.95 3.14
C ASP A 161 5.46 -16.54 1.67
N LEU A 162 4.49 -17.15 0.99
CA LEU A 162 4.12 -16.79 -0.38
C LEU A 162 3.65 -15.33 -0.44
N SER A 163 2.77 -14.92 0.48
CA SER A 163 2.27 -13.54 0.61
C SER A 163 3.40 -12.55 0.84
N ASN A 164 4.31 -12.84 1.78
CA ASN A 164 5.44 -11.98 2.11
C ASN A 164 6.40 -11.79 0.93
N VAL A 165 6.75 -12.86 0.21
CA VAL A 165 7.67 -12.77 -0.95
C VAL A 165 7.02 -12.02 -2.12
N THR A 166 5.77 -12.32 -2.44
CA THR A 166 5.07 -11.67 -3.57
C THR A 166 4.72 -10.22 -3.27
N LEU A 167 4.34 -9.87 -2.04
CA LEU A 167 4.16 -8.48 -1.59
C LEU A 167 5.49 -7.71 -1.62
N THR A 168 6.60 -8.33 -1.21
CA THR A 168 7.94 -7.72 -1.31
C THR A 168 8.31 -7.42 -2.76
N PHE A 169 8.00 -8.34 -3.69
CA PHE A 169 8.19 -8.13 -5.13
C PHE A 169 7.33 -6.97 -5.66
N ILE A 170 6.04 -6.92 -5.30
CA ILE A 170 5.11 -5.83 -5.67
C ILE A 170 5.59 -4.48 -5.12
N ASN A 171 6.01 -4.41 -3.86
CA ASN A 171 6.58 -3.20 -3.27
C ASN A 171 7.85 -2.74 -3.99
N GLY A 172 8.67 -3.67 -4.49
CA GLY A 172 9.80 -3.38 -5.36
C GLY A 172 9.38 -2.80 -6.72
N LEU A 173 8.34 -3.35 -7.35
CA LEU A 173 7.79 -2.82 -8.61
C LEU A 173 7.20 -1.41 -8.44
N LEU A 174 6.40 -1.19 -7.39
CA LEU A 174 5.80 0.11 -7.10
C LEU A 174 6.87 1.19 -6.83
N MET A 175 7.94 0.83 -6.12
CA MET A 175 9.08 1.73 -5.86
C MET A 175 9.85 2.08 -7.14
N ARG A 176 9.93 1.14 -8.10
CA ARG A 176 10.54 1.37 -9.42
C ARG A 176 9.66 2.26 -10.29
N ALA A 177 8.36 1.97 -10.34
CA ALA A 177 7.39 2.80 -11.06
C ALA A 177 7.36 4.25 -10.55
N ALA A 178 7.50 4.47 -9.24
CA ALA A 178 7.55 5.81 -8.63
C ALA A 178 8.63 6.72 -9.23
N HIS A 179 9.78 6.16 -9.65
CA HIS A 179 10.87 6.89 -10.29
C HIS A 179 10.99 6.65 -11.81
N GLY A 180 9.93 6.12 -12.44
CA GLY A 180 9.80 5.98 -13.89
C GLY A 180 10.30 4.65 -14.47
N ASP A 181 10.85 3.75 -13.65
CA ASP A 181 11.34 2.44 -14.10
C ASP A 181 10.19 1.40 -14.10
N ARG A 182 9.66 1.11 -15.30
CA ARG A 182 8.53 0.20 -15.51
C ARG A 182 8.98 -1.09 -16.23
N VAL A 183 9.43 -2.08 -15.45
CA VAL A 183 9.86 -3.40 -15.97
C VAL A 183 8.70 -4.34 -16.33
N VAL A 184 7.54 -4.16 -15.70
CA VAL A 184 6.33 -4.93 -15.98
C VAL A 184 5.32 -4.00 -16.64
N GLY A 185 4.93 -4.32 -17.87
CA GLY A 185 4.14 -3.45 -18.74
C GLY A 185 2.64 -3.75 -18.78
N SER A 186 2.20 -4.92 -18.29
CA SER A 186 0.78 -5.30 -18.26
C SER A 186 0.44 -6.16 -17.05
N ALA A 187 -0.85 -6.26 -16.73
CA ALA A 187 -1.33 -7.02 -15.59
C ALA A 187 -1.24 -8.53 -15.81
N GLU A 188 -1.38 -9.00 -17.06
CA GLU A 188 -1.17 -10.39 -17.46
C GLU A 188 0.30 -10.81 -17.31
N GLN A 189 1.24 -9.90 -17.63
CA GLN A 189 2.67 -10.13 -17.38
C GLN A 189 2.95 -10.24 -15.88
N LEU A 190 2.31 -9.40 -15.06
CA LEU A 190 2.46 -9.44 -13.60
C LEU A 190 1.90 -10.75 -13.02
N ASP A 191 0.70 -11.19 -13.43
CA ASP A 191 0.13 -12.48 -13.04
C ASP A 191 1.04 -13.65 -13.40
N GLY A 192 1.61 -13.65 -14.61
CA GLY A 192 2.57 -14.66 -15.04
C GLY A 192 3.82 -14.72 -14.14
N ILE A 193 4.33 -13.55 -13.71
CA ILE A 193 5.47 -13.47 -12.79
C ILE A 193 5.08 -13.94 -11.38
N LEU A 194 3.93 -13.49 -10.84
CA LEU A 194 3.46 -13.89 -9.52
C LEU A 194 3.20 -15.41 -9.45
N SER A 195 2.57 -15.97 -10.49
CA SER A 195 2.36 -17.42 -10.64
C SER A 195 3.68 -18.18 -10.73
N ALA A 196 4.67 -17.67 -11.46
CA ALA A 196 5.99 -18.29 -11.55
C ALA A 196 6.76 -18.26 -10.23
N ILE A 197 6.71 -17.13 -9.49
CA ILE A 197 7.27 -17.00 -8.13
C ILE A 197 6.63 -18.04 -7.21
N ALA A 198 5.30 -18.08 -7.14
CA ALA A 198 4.58 -18.96 -6.24
C ALA A 198 4.80 -20.45 -6.58
N ALA A 199 4.76 -20.82 -7.86
CA ALA A 199 5.06 -22.17 -8.32
C ALA A 199 6.53 -22.59 -8.03
N GLY A 200 7.49 -21.66 -8.14
CA GLY A 200 8.89 -21.91 -7.78
C GLY A 200 9.08 -22.15 -6.28
N ILE A 201 8.42 -21.35 -5.45
CA ILE A 201 8.44 -21.47 -3.98
C ILE A 201 7.81 -22.80 -3.52
N LEU A 202 6.65 -23.17 -4.07
CA LEU A 202 6.00 -24.45 -3.76
C LEU A 202 6.82 -25.68 -4.20
N LYS A 203 7.53 -25.59 -5.32
CA LYS A 203 8.42 -26.66 -5.83
C LYS A 203 9.78 -26.72 -5.10
N SER A 204 10.09 -25.77 -4.22
CA SER A 204 11.36 -25.75 -3.48
C SER A 204 11.47 -26.95 -2.51
N PRO A 205 12.69 -27.37 -2.10
CA PRO A 205 12.87 -28.44 -1.13
C PRO A 205 12.18 -28.20 0.22
N LYS A 206 11.95 -26.93 0.59
CA LYS A 206 11.20 -26.53 1.80
C LYS A 206 9.67 -26.49 1.61
N LYS A 207 9.16 -26.79 0.41
CA LYS A 207 7.74 -26.78 0.05
C LYS A 207 7.01 -25.48 0.45
N GLY A 208 7.68 -24.35 0.27
CA GLY A 208 7.16 -23.02 0.59
C GLY A 208 7.37 -22.53 2.01
N ARG A 209 7.91 -23.33 2.94
CA ARG A 209 8.31 -22.88 4.28
C ARG A 209 9.71 -22.23 4.25
N LEU A 210 9.78 -20.99 3.79
CA LEU A 210 11.01 -20.23 3.62
C LEU A 210 11.47 -19.53 4.90
N THR A 211 10.58 -18.84 5.64
CA THR A 211 10.91 -18.11 6.88
C THR A 211 10.73 -18.95 8.14
N ASP A 212 10.03 -20.08 8.04
CA ASP A 212 9.80 -21.05 9.12
C ASP A 212 11.15 -21.60 9.64
N GLY A 213 11.66 -20.96 10.69
CA GLY A 213 12.95 -21.23 11.29
C GLY A 213 12.93 -22.55 12.04
N GLY A 214 13.32 -23.63 11.37
CA GLY A 214 13.41 -24.97 11.93
C GLY A 214 14.26 -25.05 13.21
N GLY A 215 13.60 -24.99 14.37
CA GLY A 215 14.00 -25.70 15.58
C GLY A 215 15.07 -25.10 16.51
N THR A 216 14.97 -23.86 16.98
CA THR A 216 15.65 -23.43 18.24
C THR A 216 14.92 -22.33 19.04
N ARG A 217 13.68 -22.56 19.51
CA ARG A 217 13.08 -21.66 20.53
C ARG A 217 12.15 -22.27 21.58
N ARG A 218 12.17 -23.60 21.76
CA ARG A 218 11.30 -24.29 22.75
C ARG A 218 11.96 -25.43 23.54
N ALA A 219 13.27 -25.33 23.82
CA ALA A 219 14.02 -26.31 24.64
C ALA A 219 14.68 -25.70 25.91
N GLY A 220 14.40 -24.43 26.25
CA GLY A 220 15.09 -23.71 27.33
C GLY A 220 14.37 -23.60 28.69
N ARG A 221 13.13 -24.09 28.83
CA ARG A 221 12.33 -23.96 30.08
C ARG A 221 11.78 -25.30 30.56
N ARG A 222 12.66 -26.30 30.76
CA ARG A 222 12.29 -27.56 31.45
C ARG A 222 13.46 -28.31 32.12
N ARG A 223 14.33 -27.59 32.85
CA ARG A 223 15.31 -28.18 33.80
C ARG A 223 15.79 -27.15 34.84
N ALA A 224 14.88 -26.72 35.71
CA ALA A 224 15.17 -25.88 36.88
C ALA A 224 14.05 -26.04 37.94
N ALA A 225 13.73 -27.29 38.29
CA ALA A 225 12.74 -27.64 39.32
C ALA A 225 12.88 -29.12 39.75
N ALA A 226 14.10 -29.57 40.08
CA ALA A 226 14.37 -30.89 40.69
C ALA A 226 15.87 -31.03 41.09
N SER A 227 16.32 -30.29 42.12
CA SER A 227 17.50 -30.57 42.98
C SER A 227 17.99 -29.26 43.62
N GLY A 228 18.01 -29.18 44.94
CA GLY A 228 18.40 -27.98 45.71
C GLY A 228 17.31 -27.60 46.69
#